data_AF-A0A2H5Q0H8-F1
#
_entry.id   AF-A0A2H5Q0H8-F1
#
_cell.length_a   1.000
_cell.length_b   1.000
_cell.length_c   1.000
_cell.angle_alpha   90.00
_cell.angle_beta   90.00
_cell.angle_gamma   90.00
#
_symmetry.space_group_name_H-M   'P 1'
#
loop_
_entity.id
_entity.type
_entity.pdbx_description
1 polymer ?
#
loop_
_entity_poly.entity_id
_entity_poly.type
_entity_poly.pdbx_seq_one_letter_code
_entity_poly.pdbx_strand_id
1 'polypeptide(L)'
;ENNQSYIEPPSYADVIFRPFDETNPAVNEINGVESPNQFVDSPHSSASPVSSTSSDYIKITVSNPQKEQEMSNSLVPGGNTYVTYLITTRTNIPEFNGSEFSVRRRFRDVVTLADRLAESYRGFFIPPRPDKNVVESQVMQKQEFVEQRRVALEKYLRRLAAHLVIRKSDEFKLFLQVQGKLPLPTSTDMASRMLDGAVKLPKQLFGESTALVAPQEVGQPAKGGRDLLRLFKELKQSVSNDWGGSKPPVIEEDKEFLENKERMSDLELQLSNASQQAEALVKAQQDMGETMGELGLAFIKLTKFENEEALYNSQRARAADMKNVATAAVKASRFYRELNAQTVKHLDTLHEYLGLMLAVRSAFTDRSSALLTVQTLLSELSSLQMRAEKLEAASSKIFGGDKSRIRKIEELKETIRVTEDAKSVAINEYERIKENNRTELERLDKERRADFLNMLKGFVVNQVGYAEKIANVWAKVAEETSGYANENS
;
A
#
# COMPACT_ATOMS: atom_id res chain seq x y z
N GLU A 1 -15.63 37.73 54.66
CA GLU A 1 -15.50 37.09 53.34
C GLU A 1 -16.38 35.84 53.30
N ASN A 2 -16.62 35.24 52.13
CA ASN A 2 -16.84 33.80 51.99
C ASN A 2 -16.68 33.40 50.52
N ASN A 3 -15.67 32.57 50.22
CA ASN A 3 -15.25 32.30 48.85
C ASN A 3 -15.73 30.91 48.40
N GLN A 4 -16.92 30.83 47.78
CA GLN A 4 -17.41 29.58 47.21
C GLN A 4 -16.61 29.22 45.95
N SER A 5 -15.60 28.37 46.11
CA SER A 5 -14.84 27.81 45.00
C SER A 5 -15.73 26.90 44.15
N TYR A 6 -16.18 27.40 43.00
CA TYR A 6 -16.77 26.57 41.95
C TYR A 6 -15.71 25.55 41.49
N ILE A 7 -15.91 24.27 41.82
CA ILE A 7 -15.05 23.20 41.32
C ILE A 7 -15.56 22.82 39.93
N GLU A 8 -14.82 23.19 38.89
CA GLU A 8 -15.16 22.77 37.53
C GLU A 8 -15.21 21.23 37.45
N PRO A 9 -16.23 20.66 36.76
CA PRO A 9 -16.28 19.22 36.55
C PRO A 9 -15.09 18.78 35.69
N PRO A 10 -14.49 17.60 35.98
CA PRO A 10 -13.31 17.13 35.27
C PRO A 10 -13.57 17.00 33.76
N SER A 11 -12.53 17.26 32.96
CA SER A 11 -12.64 17.26 31.51
C SER A 11 -13.03 15.87 30.98
N TYR A 12 -13.60 15.84 29.76
CA TYR A 12 -13.88 14.60 29.03
C TYR A 12 -12.64 13.68 28.97
N ALA A 13 -11.44 14.27 28.84
CA ALA A 13 -10.18 13.52 28.87
C ALA A 13 -9.89 12.89 30.25
N ASP A 14 -10.10 13.61 31.35
CA ASP A 14 -9.76 13.15 32.71
C ASP A 14 -10.52 11.89 33.12
N VAL A 15 -11.80 11.80 32.75
CA VAL A 15 -12.65 10.63 33.08
C VAL A 15 -12.30 9.44 32.17
N ILE A 16 -11.98 9.69 30.90
CA ILE A 16 -11.71 8.63 29.93
C ILE A 16 -10.33 7.99 30.12
N PHE A 17 -9.29 8.76 30.46
CA PHE A 17 -7.91 8.25 30.50
C PHE A 17 -7.39 7.75 31.86
N ARG A 18 -8.13 7.94 32.97
CA ARG A 18 -7.70 7.45 34.29
C ARG A 18 -8.03 5.96 34.50
N PRO A 19 -7.11 5.15 35.04
CA PRO A 19 -7.46 3.91 35.73
C PRO A 19 -8.38 4.21 36.92
N PHE A 20 -9.31 3.31 37.20
CA PHE A 20 -10.09 3.31 38.43
C PHE A 20 -9.53 2.20 39.33
N ASP A 21 -8.49 2.53 40.09
CA ASP A 21 -8.01 1.68 41.18
C ASP A 21 -8.75 2.04 42.49
N GLU A 22 -8.88 1.06 43.37
CA GLU A 22 -9.76 1.11 44.53
C GLU A 22 -9.16 1.93 45.69
N THR A 23 -9.94 2.85 46.26
CA THR A 23 -9.58 3.54 47.51
C THR A 23 -10.18 2.83 48.71
N ASN A 24 -9.33 2.13 49.47
CA ASN A 24 -9.65 1.47 50.75
C ASN A 24 -10.33 2.40 51.77
N PRO A 25 -11.03 1.80 52.74
CA PRO A 25 -10.48 1.86 54.11
C PRO A 25 -10.24 0.47 54.73
N ALA A 26 -9.22 0.38 55.58
CA ALA A 26 -8.99 -0.76 56.48
C ALA A 26 -10.07 -0.79 57.61
N VAL A 27 -10.25 -1.82 58.44
CA VAL A 27 -9.28 -2.71 59.11
C VAL A 27 -9.96 -4.04 59.52
N ASN A 28 -9.33 -5.20 59.24
CA ASN A 28 -8.96 -6.22 60.26
C ASN A 28 -8.28 -7.46 59.68
N GLU A 29 -7.47 -8.12 60.51
CA GLU A 29 -6.86 -9.43 60.29
C GLU A 29 -7.86 -10.57 60.60
N ILE A 30 -7.65 -11.78 60.07
CA ILE A 30 -7.59 -13.08 60.80
C ILE A 30 -7.09 -14.20 59.83
N ASN A 31 -5.99 -14.86 60.20
CA ASN A 31 -5.54 -16.23 59.90
C ASN A 31 -5.99 -16.98 58.62
N GLY A 32 -5.13 -16.93 57.59
CA GLY A 32 -4.26 -18.04 57.14
C GLY A 32 -4.76 -19.50 57.02
N VAL A 33 -4.54 -20.06 55.83
CA VAL A 33 -4.02 -21.44 55.61
C VAL A 33 -2.88 -21.34 54.58
N GLU A 34 -1.83 -22.14 54.70
CA GLU A 34 -0.60 -22.03 53.91
C GLU A 34 -0.21 -23.36 53.23
N SER A 35 0.52 -23.26 52.11
CA SER A 35 1.40 -24.32 51.56
C SER A 35 0.70 -25.60 50.96
N PRO A 36 1.43 -26.47 50.23
CA PRO A 36 2.06 -26.13 48.93
C PRO A 36 1.93 -27.25 47.87
N ASN A 37 2.47 -27.03 46.66
CA ASN A 37 3.32 -27.97 45.89
C ASN A 37 3.73 -27.28 44.57
N GLN A 38 4.99 -27.00 44.25
CA GLN A 38 6.28 -27.72 44.28
C GLN A 38 6.75 -27.98 42.83
N PHE A 39 7.84 -27.32 42.46
CA PHE A 39 8.66 -27.68 41.30
C PHE A 39 9.36 -29.01 41.57
N VAL A 40 9.62 -29.81 40.51
CA VAL A 40 10.56 -30.93 40.57
C VAL A 40 11.49 -30.83 39.37
N ASP A 41 12.74 -30.42 39.62
CA ASP A 41 13.85 -30.58 38.67
C ASP A 41 14.32 -32.05 38.65
N SER A 42 14.65 -32.56 37.47
CA SER A 42 15.59 -33.67 37.31
C SER A 42 16.18 -33.71 35.89
N PRO A 43 17.43 -34.17 35.68
CA PRO A 43 18.21 -33.77 34.51
C PRO A 43 18.51 -34.93 33.53
N HIS A 44 19.19 -34.56 32.44
CA HIS A 44 19.79 -35.43 31.41
C HIS A 44 18.84 -36.15 30.44
N SER A 45 18.77 -35.62 29.22
CA SER A 45 18.60 -36.41 28.00
C SER A 45 19.29 -35.70 26.84
N SER A 46 20.50 -36.16 26.50
CA SER A 46 21.31 -35.60 25.43
C SER A 46 20.96 -36.23 24.08
N ALA A 47 20.20 -35.51 23.25
CA ALA A 47 19.90 -35.92 21.87
C ALA A 47 19.98 -34.73 20.92
N SER A 48 20.88 -34.84 19.95
CA SER A 48 21.07 -34.13 18.67
C SER A 48 20.40 -32.75 18.43
N PRO A 49 21.15 -31.74 17.97
CA PRO A 49 20.54 -30.50 17.47
C PRO A 49 19.73 -30.79 16.20
N VAL A 50 18.40 -30.81 16.32
CA VAL A 50 17.52 -30.75 15.15
C VAL A 50 17.79 -29.42 14.45
N SER A 51 18.29 -29.47 13.22
CA SER A 51 18.58 -28.28 12.43
C SER A 51 17.26 -27.60 12.05
N SER A 52 16.82 -26.64 12.85
CA SER A 52 15.78 -25.71 12.47
C SER A 52 16.25 -24.95 11.23
N THR A 53 15.65 -25.26 10.07
CA THR A 53 15.87 -24.53 8.83
C THR A 53 15.30 -23.12 9.02
N SER A 54 16.16 -22.20 9.49
CA SER A 54 15.76 -20.83 9.78
C SER A 54 15.27 -20.16 8.50
N SER A 55 13.94 -20.00 8.38
CA SER A 55 13.33 -19.41 7.19
C SER A 55 13.95 -18.06 6.86
N ASP A 56 14.24 -17.83 5.58
CA ASP A 56 14.86 -16.60 5.08
C ASP A 56 13.98 -15.37 5.36
N TYR A 57 14.34 -14.61 6.40
CA TYR A 57 13.65 -13.38 6.78
C TYR A 57 14.43 -12.14 6.34
N ILE A 58 13.68 -11.09 6.03
CA ILE A 58 14.20 -9.73 5.85
C ILE A 58 13.23 -8.75 6.52
N LYS A 59 13.66 -8.14 7.61
CA LYS A 59 12.90 -7.20 8.43
C LYS A 59 13.44 -5.79 8.22
N ILE A 60 12.62 -4.93 7.64
CA ILE A 60 12.94 -3.52 7.41
C ILE A 60 12.18 -2.64 8.40
N THR A 61 12.83 -1.61 8.92
CA THR A 61 12.24 -0.49 9.66
C THR A 61 12.70 0.83 9.04
N VAL A 62 11.86 1.86 9.14
CA VAL A 62 12.16 3.22 8.65
C VAL A 62 11.98 4.17 9.83
N SER A 63 13.01 4.92 10.17
CA SER A 63 13.10 5.65 11.45
C SER A 63 13.82 6.99 11.32
N ASN A 64 13.92 7.75 12.42
CA ASN A 64 14.78 8.93 12.56
C ASN A 64 14.71 9.89 11.34
N PRO A 65 13.54 10.51 11.08
CA PRO A 65 13.40 11.50 10.01
C PRO A 65 14.26 12.72 10.31
N GLN A 66 15.17 13.07 9.41
CA GLN A 66 16.07 14.22 9.56
C GLN A 66 15.92 15.17 8.37
N LYS A 67 15.90 16.47 8.66
CA LYS A 67 15.89 17.53 7.63
C LYS A 67 17.33 17.82 7.23
N GLU A 68 17.71 17.39 6.04
CA GLU A 68 18.99 17.70 5.41
C GLU A 68 18.89 18.92 4.48
N GLN A 69 20.04 19.49 4.14
CA GLN A 69 20.18 20.59 3.19
C GLN A 69 21.24 20.22 2.15
N GLU A 70 20.88 20.28 0.87
CA GLU A 70 21.77 19.93 -0.23
C GLU A 70 22.84 21.02 -0.38
N MET A 71 24.10 20.68 -0.10
CA MET A 71 25.27 21.55 -0.26
C MET A 71 25.69 21.74 -1.73
N SER A 72 24.71 21.87 -2.63
CA SER A 72 24.95 22.39 -3.98
C SER A 72 25.04 23.92 -3.92
N ASN A 73 25.85 24.52 -4.80
CA ASN A 73 26.14 25.97 -4.84
C ASN A 73 24.95 26.81 -5.37
N SER A 74 23.76 26.60 -4.82
CA SER A 74 22.56 27.39 -5.12
C SER A 74 22.63 28.71 -4.37
N LEU A 75 22.55 29.83 -5.10
CA LEU A 75 22.54 31.18 -4.54
C LEU A 75 21.24 31.53 -3.78
N VAL A 76 20.26 30.63 -3.72
CA VAL A 76 18.93 30.86 -3.14
C VAL A 76 18.85 30.31 -1.70
N PRO A 77 18.74 31.17 -0.67
CA PRO A 77 18.59 30.72 0.72
C PRO A 77 17.40 29.78 0.91
N GLY A 78 17.65 28.62 1.52
CA GLY A 78 16.61 27.64 1.89
C GLY A 78 16.08 26.74 0.77
N GLY A 79 16.44 26.96 -0.50
CA GLY A 79 15.82 26.28 -1.65
C GLY A 79 15.95 24.74 -1.67
N ASN A 80 17.05 24.20 -1.14
CA ASN A 80 17.42 22.78 -1.31
C ASN A 80 17.33 21.97 0.00
N THR A 81 16.26 22.10 0.79
CA THR A 81 16.07 21.25 1.98
C THR A 81 15.11 20.07 1.73
N TYR A 82 15.44 18.91 2.27
CA TYR A 82 14.67 17.67 2.10
C TYR A 82 14.71 16.81 3.37
N VAL A 83 13.83 15.82 3.46
CA VAL A 83 13.81 14.87 4.60
C VAL A 83 14.41 13.53 4.16
N THR A 84 15.33 13.01 4.96
CA THR A 84 15.85 11.65 4.87
C THR A 84 15.37 10.80 6.04
N TYR A 85 15.24 9.51 5.78
CA TYR A 85 14.83 8.51 6.74
C TYR A 85 15.97 7.49 6.91
N LEU A 86 16.18 7.02 8.13
CA LEU A 86 17.10 5.93 8.43
C LEU A 86 16.38 4.61 8.20
N ILE A 87 16.73 3.92 7.12
CA ILE A 87 16.24 2.59 6.79
C ILE A 87 17.20 1.59 7.43
N THR A 88 16.70 0.76 8.34
CA THR A 88 17.46 -0.32 8.97
C THR A 88 16.93 -1.66 8.48
N THR A 89 17.83 -2.53 8.01
CA THR A 89 17.52 -3.86 7.50
C THR A 89 18.17 -4.90 8.39
N ARG A 90 17.40 -5.90 8.83
CA ARG A 90 17.88 -7.09 9.55
C ARG A 90 17.50 -8.34 8.77
N THR A 91 18.44 -9.26 8.54
CA THR A 91 18.22 -10.45 7.71
C THR A 91 19.18 -11.59 8.05
N ASN A 92 18.79 -12.84 7.73
CA ASN A 92 19.66 -14.01 7.68
C ASN A 92 20.02 -14.44 6.24
N ILE A 93 19.55 -13.71 5.22
CA ILE A 93 19.74 -14.07 3.80
C ILE A 93 21.21 -13.85 3.42
N PRO A 94 21.97 -14.87 2.98
CA PRO A 94 23.40 -14.76 2.69
C PRO A 94 23.74 -13.91 1.46
N GLU A 95 22.74 -13.53 0.66
CA GLU A 95 22.88 -12.56 -0.44
C GLU A 95 23.07 -11.11 0.04
N PHE A 96 23.02 -10.85 1.35
CA PHE A 96 23.25 -9.53 1.95
C PHE A 96 24.54 -9.50 2.78
N ASN A 97 25.31 -8.41 2.64
CA ASN A 97 26.61 -8.20 3.30
C ASN A 97 26.48 -7.81 4.78
N GLY A 98 25.87 -8.67 5.59
CA GLY A 98 25.70 -8.50 7.04
C GLY A 98 24.28 -8.75 7.53
N SER A 99 24.15 -9.18 8.80
CA SER A 99 22.87 -9.51 9.42
C SER A 99 22.06 -8.29 9.88
N GLU A 100 22.71 -7.15 10.10
CA GLU A 100 22.08 -5.85 10.33
C GLU A 100 22.91 -4.73 9.69
N PHE A 101 22.25 -3.83 8.96
CA PHE A 101 22.85 -2.65 8.35
C PHE A 101 21.81 -1.54 8.15
N SER A 102 22.26 -0.29 8.01
CA SER A 102 21.37 0.86 7.82
C SER A 102 21.88 1.85 6.78
N VAL A 103 20.97 2.48 6.04
CA VAL A 103 21.24 3.56 5.07
C VAL A 103 20.30 4.75 5.28
N ARG A 104 20.74 5.95 4.91
CA ARG A 104 19.84 7.11 4.77
C ARG A 104 19.33 7.23 3.33
N ARG A 105 18.03 7.51 3.19
CA ARG A 105 17.36 7.76 1.91
C ARG A 105 16.36 8.91 2.00
N ARG A 106 16.27 9.76 0.97
CA ARG A 106 15.16 10.71 0.77
C ARG A 106 14.05 10.07 -0.07
N PHE A 107 12.84 10.62 -0.01
CA PHE A 107 11.70 10.12 -0.80
C PHE A 107 11.98 10.01 -2.32
N ARG A 108 12.82 10.90 -2.88
CA ARG A 108 13.23 10.84 -4.30
C ARG A 108 13.99 9.55 -4.64
N ASP A 109 14.76 9.01 -3.71
CA ASP A 109 15.52 7.77 -3.92
C ASP A 109 14.58 6.57 -4.03
N VAL A 110 13.49 6.59 -3.25
CA VAL A 110 12.42 5.57 -3.27
C VAL A 110 11.63 5.65 -4.59
N VAL A 111 11.40 6.87 -5.12
CA VAL A 111 10.82 7.04 -6.45
C VAL A 111 11.75 6.44 -7.52
N THR A 112 13.06 6.72 -7.47
CA THR A 112 14.03 6.15 -8.42
C THR A 112 14.14 4.63 -8.31
N LEU A 113 14.07 4.04 -7.10
CA LEU A 113 13.93 2.59 -6.91
C LEU A 113 12.67 2.06 -7.60
N ALA A 114 11.51 2.66 -7.32
CA ALA A 114 10.23 2.22 -7.84
C ALA A 114 10.16 2.30 -9.38
N ASP A 115 10.68 3.38 -9.97
CA ASP A 115 10.76 3.52 -11.43
C ASP A 115 11.71 2.47 -12.05
N ARG A 116 12.86 2.21 -11.40
CA ARG A 116 13.83 1.18 -11.82
C ARG A 116 13.26 -0.23 -11.74
N LEU A 117 12.56 -0.58 -10.65
CA LEU A 117 11.93 -1.88 -10.50
C LEU A 117 10.87 -2.12 -11.59
N ALA A 118 10.06 -1.10 -11.91
CA ALA A 118 9.07 -1.18 -12.98
C ALA A 118 9.71 -1.24 -14.40
N GLU A 119 10.88 -0.63 -14.62
CA GLU A 119 11.62 -0.79 -15.88
C GLU A 119 12.24 -2.20 -16.03
N SER A 120 12.83 -2.77 -14.98
CA SER A 120 13.54 -4.07 -15.03
C SER A 120 12.59 -5.28 -14.94
N TYR A 121 11.58 -5.21 -14.06
CA TYR A 121 10.68 -6.31 -13.69
C TYR A 121 9.28 -6.13 -14.28
N ARG A 122 9.24 -5.86 -15.58
CA ARG A 122 7.99 -5.71 -16.36
C ARG A 122 7.08 -6.95 -16.21
N GLY A 123 5.79 -6.70 -16.05
CA GLY A 123 4.79 -7.74 -15.85
C GLY A 123 4.71 -8.38 -14.45
N PHE A 124 5.54 -7.98 -13.47
CA PHE A 124 5.38 -8.41 -12.08
C PHE A 124 4.38 -7.53 -11.31
N PHE A 125 3.71 -8.06 -10.28
CA PHE A 125 2.78 -7.28 -9.43
C PHE A 125 3.55 -6.55 -8.32
N ILE A 126 4.47 -5.67 -8.74
CA ILE A 126 5.31 -4.85 -7.86
C ILE A 126 4.39 -3.92 -7.06
N PRO A 127 4.42 -3.96 -5.71
CA PRO A 127 3.62 -3.08 -4.87
C PRO A 127 3.74 -1.59 -5.28
N PRO A 128 2.65 -0.80 -5.25
CA PRO A 128 2.75 0.63 -5.54
C PRO A 128 3.57 1.35 -4.47
N ARG A 129 4.37 2.33 -4.91
CA ARG A 129 5.03 3.29 -4.00
C ARG A 129 3.99 4.19 -3.32
N PRO A 130 4.27 4.75 -2.13
CA PRO A 130 3.45 5.81 -1.55
C PRO A 130 3.46 7.04 -2.44
N ASP A 131 2.33 7.74 -2.51
CA ASP A 131 2.17 8.87 -3.40
C ASP A 131 2.98 10.12 -3.00
N LYS A 132 3.23 10.95 -4.01
CA LYS A 132 3.89 12.25 -3.85
C LYS A 132 2.84 13.28 -3.39
N ASN A 133 2.35 13.12 -2.17
CA ASN A 133 1.30 13.97 -1.60
C ASN A 133 1.81 15.40 -1.35
N VAL A 134 1.78 16.25 -2.39
CA VAL A 134 2.23 17.65 -2.34
C VAL A 134 1.21 18.55 -1.64
N VAL A 135 -0.08 18.34 -1.91
CA VAL A 135 -1.18 19.11 -1.32
C VAL A 135 -1.26 18.85 0.20
N GLU A 136 -1.22 17.59 0.59
CA GLU A 136 -1.21 17.16 2.00
C GLU A 136 -0.01 17.76 2.76
N SER A 137 1.17 17.84 2.12
CA SER A 137 2.36 18.54 2.65
C SER A 137 2.18 20.03 2.93
N GLN A 138 1.13 20.66 2.40
CA GLN A 138 0.81 22.08 2.57
C GLN A 138 -0.36 22.31 3.54
N VAL A 139 -1.22 21.32 3.71
CA VAL A 139 -2.42 21.39 4.57
C VAL A 139 -2.17 20.80 5.97
N MET A 140 -1.35 19.76 6.09
CA MET A 140 -1.07 19.08 7.36
C MET A 140 0.04 19.74 8.18
N GLN A 141 0.09 19.40 9.48
CA GLN A 141 1.25 19.74 10.30
C GLN A 141 2.51 19.03 9.79
N LYS A 142 3.61 19.78 9.69
CA LYS A 142 4.85 19.31 9.05
C LYS A 142 5.48 18.07 9.70
N GLN A 143 5.27 17.87 11.00
CA GLN A 143 5.74 16.67 11.72
C GLN A 143 4.88 15.44 11.41
N GLU A 144 3.55 15.61 11.42
CA GLU A 144 2.56 14.57 11.13
C GLU A 144 2.75 14.01 9.72
N PHE A 145 2.85 14.87 8.71
CA PHE A 145 3.13 14.48 7.32
C PHE A 145 4.45 13.71 7.14
N VAL A 146 5.48 14.07 7.92
CA VAL A 146 6.77 13.38 7.90
C VAL A 146 6.67 11.99 8.53
N GLU A 147 5.87 11.83 9.58
CA GLU A 147 5.64 10.53 10.23
C GLU A 147 4.71 9.62 9.39
N GLN A 148 3.62 10.14 8.83
CA GLN A 148 2.79 9.41 7.87
C GLN A 148 3.63 8.88 6.69
N ARG A 149 4.51 9.72 6.13
CA ARG A 149 5.44 9.29 5.08
C ARG A 149 6.44 8.25 5.57
N ARG A 150 6.92 8.32 6.81
CA ARG A 150 7.78 7.28 7.41
C ARG A 150 7.03 5.93 7.49
N VAL A 151 5.80 5.93 7.98
CA VAL A 151 4.92 4.74 8.03
C VAL A 151 4.70 4.15 6.64
N ALA A 152 4.33 4.99 5.67
CA ALA A 152 4.04 4.55 4.31
C ALA A 152 5.29 3.99 3.60
N LEU A 153 6.46 4.59 3.82
CA LEU A 153 7.75 4.06 3.33
C LEU A 153 8.11 2.72 3.97
N GLU A 154 7.82 2.53 5.27
CA GLU A 154 8.03 1.27 5.95
C GLU A 154 7.10 0.16 5.43
N LYS A 155 5.81 0.47 5.24
CA LYS A 155 4.81 -0.43 4.63
C LYS A 155 5.23 -0.81 3.21
N TYR A 156 5.67 0.15 2.40
CA TYR A 156 6.17 -0.10 1.03
C TYR A 156 7.38 -1.03 0.99
N LEU A 157 8.46 -0.71 1.71
CA LEU A 157 9.70 -1.48 1.67
C LEU A 157 9.52 -2.90 2.22
N ARG A 158 8.63 -3.10 3.20
CA ARG A 158 8.25 -4.45 3.65
C ARG A 158 7.52 -5.26 2.57
N ARG A 159 6.61 -4.65 1.80
CA ARG A 159 5.92 -5.33 0.68
C ARG A 159 6.92 -5.72 -0.42
N LEU A 160 7.90 -4.87 -0.74
CA LEU A 160 9.00 -5.24 -1.67
C LEU A 160 9.83 -6.42 -1.13
N ALA A 161 10.13 -6.42 0.17
CA ALA A 161 10.91 -7.46 0.84
C ALA A 161 10.16 -8.82 0.99
N ALA A 162 8.83 -8.80 0.95
CA ALA A 162 8.00 -10.01 0.94
C ALA A 162 7.93 -10.66 -0.46
N HIS A 163 7.89 -9.85 -1.53
CA HIS A 163 7.77 -10.34 -2.90
C HIS A 163 9.03 -11.11 -3.35
N LEU A 164 8.85 -12.41 -3.64
CA LEU A 164 9.95 -13.38 -3.80
C LEU A 164 11.02 -13.01 -4.85
N VAL A 165 10.62 -12.40 -5.97
CA VAL A 165 11.55 -11.92 -7.02
C VAL A 165 12.18 -10.59 -6.62
N ILE A 166 11.35 -9.60 -6.28
CA ILE A 166 11.81 -8.22 -6.02
C ILE A 166 12.74 -8.14 -4.79
N ARG A 167 12.53 -8.95 -3.75
CA ARG A 167 13.43 -9.02 -2.59
C ARG A 167 14.85 -9.47 -2.94
N LYS A 168 15.05 -10.15 -4.08
CA LYS A 168 16.34 -10.59 -4.62
C LYS A 168 16.92 -9.67 -5.69
N SER A 169 16.18 -8.65 -6.14
CA SER A 169 16.64 -7.72 -7.18
C SER A 169 17.88 -6.94 -6.73
N ASP A 170 18.78 -6.66 -7.69
CA ASP A 170 19.99 -5.89 -7.42
C ASP A 170 19.64 -4.43 -7.13
N GLU A 171 18.60 -3.89 -7.76
CA GLU A 171 18.06 -2.56 -7.47
C GLU A 171 17.65 -2.41 -6.00
N PHE A 172 16.96 -3.41 -5.43
CA PHE A 172 16.56 -3.39 -4.03
C PHE A 172 17.74 -3.62 -3.08
N LYS A 173 18.65 -4.55 -3.40
CA LYS A 173 19.89 -4.77 -2.64
C LYS A 173 20.75 -3.51 -2.57
N LEU A 174 21.04 -2.89 -3.72
CA LEU A 174 21.78 -1.63 -3.82
C LEU A 174 21.07 -0.50 -3.07
N PHE A 175 19.73 -0.41 -3.19
CA PHE A 175 18.94 0.57 -2.46
C PHE A 175 19.01 0.40 -0.95
N LEU A 176 19.13 -0.82 -0.42
CA LEU A 176 19.25 -1.06 1.03
C LEU A 176 20.69 -0.97 1.55
N GLN A 177 21.73 -1.16 0.71
CA GLN A 177 23.13 -1.26 1.15
C GLN A 177 24.03 -0.06 0.82
N VAL A 178 23.87 0.59 -0.34
CA VAL A 178 24.89 1.56 -0.83
C VAL A 178 24.79 2.90 -0.11
N GLN A 179 25.82 3.31 0.62
CA GLN A 179 25.82 4.62 1.29
C GLN A 179 25.90 5.78 0.28
N GLY A 180 25.23 6.89 0.61
CA GLY A 180 25.22 8.10 -0.23
C GLY A 180 24.36 7.97 -1.50
N LYS A 181 24.84 8.55 -2.60
CA LYS A 181 24.11 8.63 -3.87
C LYS A 181 23.98 7.25 -4.52
N LEU A 182 22.74 6.86 -4.85
CA LEU A 182 22.48 5.60 -5.54
C LEU A 182 23.19 5.54 -6.91
N PRO A 183 23.83 4.40 -7.25
CA PRO A 183 24.40 4.15 -8.58
C PRO A 183 23.34 3.73 -9.61
N LEU A 184 22.06 3.68 -9.23
CA LEU A 184 20.95 3.45 -10.15
C LEU A 184 20.84 4.63 -11.13
N PRO A 185 20.91 4.40 -12.46
CA PRO A 185 20.71 5.48 -13.43
C PRO A 185 19.27 5.99 -13.33
N THR A 186 19.06 7.30 -13.50
CA THR A 186 17.70 7.87 -13.54
C THR A 186 16.89 7.27 -14.69
N SER A 187 15.64 6.90 -14.45
CA SER A 187 14.69 6.46 -15.47
C SER A 187 14.52 7.51 -16.58
N THR A 188 14.25 7.06 -17.81
CA THR A 188 13.93 7.97 -18.94
C THR A 188 12.44 8.34 -18.90
N ASP A 189 12.09 9.11 -17.86
CA ASP A 189 10.81 9.73 -17.54
C ASP A 189 9.52 8.94 -17.91
N MET A 190 9.20 7.98 -17.03
CA MET A 190 7.97 7.19 -17.07
C MET A 190 6.66 8.00 -17.02
N ALA A 191 6.69 9.30 -16.71
CA ALA A 191 5.50 10.17 -16.81
C ALA A 191 4.85 10.10 -18.21
N SER A 192 5.66 9.89 -19.25
CA SER A 192 5.22 9.73 -20.65
C SER A 192 4.32 8.52 -20.88
N ARG A 193 4.37 7.49 -20.02
CA ARG A 193 3.60 6.23 -20.16
C ARG A 193 2.30 6.23 -19.35
N MET A 194 2.30 6.81 -18.14
CA MET A 194 1.08 6.87 -17.32
C MET A 194 -0.02 7.77 -17.94
N LEU A 195 0.36 8.77 -18.75
CA LEU A 195 -0.59 9.67 -19.40
C LEU A 195 -1.47 9.01 -20.47
N ASP A 196 -1.01 7.93 -21.13
CA ASP A 196 -1.84 7.16 -22.09
C ASP A 196 -2.83 6.23 -21.34
N GLY A 197 -2.49 5.80 -20.11
CA GLY A 197 -3.30 4.91 -19.28
C GLY A 197 -4.38 5.60 -18.42
N ALA A 198 -4.29 6.92 -18.22
CA ALA A 198 -5.21 7.67 -17.36
C ALA A 198 -6.48 8.19 -18.08
N VAL A 199 -6.57 8.09 -19.41
CA VAL A 199 -7.64 8.69 -20.23
C VAL A 199 -8.89 7.79 -20.30
N LYS A 200 -9.43 7.38 -19.14
CA LYS A 200 -10.78 6.79 -19.03
C LYS A 200 -11.36 6.83 -17.60
N LEU A 201 -11.50 8.04 -17.07
CA LEU A 201 -12.44 8.35 -15.99
C LEU A 201 -13.48 9.36 -16.50
N PRO A 202 -14.79 9.21 -16.17
CA PRO A 202 -15.81 10.18 -16.56
C PRO A 202 -15.54 11.57 -15.96
N LYS A 203 -15.25 12.56 -16.80
CA LYS A 203 -15.04 13.96 -16.37
C LYS A 203 -16.37 14.67 -16.11
N GLN A 204 -17.02 14.33 -15.00
CA GLN A 204 -18.11 15.09 -14.41
C GLN A 204 -17.84 15.32 -12.92
N LEU A 205 -16.90 16.22 -12.61
CA LEU A 205 -16.81 17.04 -11.40
C LEU A 205 -15.55 17.94 -11.50
N PHE A 206 -15.69 19.20 -11.07
CA PHE A 206 -14.70 20.29 -11.12
C PHE A 206 -14.30 20.78 -12.53
N GLY A 207 -14.28 22.12 -12.68
CA GLY A 207 -14.16 22.81 -13.97
C GLY A 207 -12.89 23.65 -14.12
N GLU A 208 -12.99 24.64 -15.01
CA GLU A 208 -11.94 25.58 -15.45
C GLU A 208 -11.28 26.33 -14.27
N SER A 209 -9.99 26.73 -14.32
CA SER A 209 -9.43 27.59 -15.37
C SER A 209 -7.90 27.51 -15.55
N THR A 210 -7.43 28.09 -16.66
CA THR A 210 -6.06 28.04 -17.21
C THR A 210 -5.09 29.07 -16.62
N ALA A 211 -3.80 28.71 -16.51
CA ALA A 211 -2.67 29.65 -16.54
C ALA A 211 -1.39 28.99 -17.10
N LEU A 212 -0.55 29.75 -17.83
CA LEU A 212 0.68 29.31 -18.51
C LEU A 212 1.87 30.23 -18.16
N VAL A 213 3.07 29.68 -17.86
CA VAL A 213 4.38 30.33 -18.08
C VAL A 213 5.49 29.27 -18.28
N ALA A 214 6.41 29.53 -19.21
CA ALA A 214 7.77 28.98 -19.40
C ALA A 214 8.58 30.01 -20.25
N PRO A 215 9.89 29.85 -20.61
CA PRO A 215 10.84 28.75 -20.38
C PRO A 215 12.27 29.25 -19.95
N GLN A 216 13.35 28.59 -20.44
CA GLN A 216 14.81 28.88 -20.31
C GLN A 216 15.48 28.48 -18.97
N GLU A 217 16.73 28.00 -18.88
CA GLU A 217 17.67 27.25 -19.77
C GLU A 217 18.90 26.81 -18.92
N VAL A 218 19.92 26.01 -19.29
CA VAL A 218 20.35 25.24 -20.48
C VAL A 218 21.26 24.07 -20.00
N GLY A 219 21.63 23.08 -20.84
CA GLY A 219 22.77 22.18 -20.56
C GLY A 219 22.72 20.75 -21.15
N GLN A 220 23.60 20.44 -22.10
CA GLN A 220 23.84 19.10 -22.70
C GLN A 220 25.33 19.00 -23.11
N PRO A 221 25.94 17.80 -23.38
CA PRO A 221 25.33 16.70 -24.14
C PRO A 221 25.66 15.21 -23.80
N ALA A 222 24.68 14.37 -24.16
CA ALA A 222 24.77 13.06 -24.82
C ALA A 222 25.72 11.93 -24.32
N LYS A 223 25.08 10.79 -23.96
CA LYS A 223 25.18 9.51 -24.69
C LYS A 223 23.91 8.68 -24.43
N GLY A 224 23.39 7.96 -25.44
CA GLY A 224 22.27 7.01 -25.31
C GLY A 224 20.94 7.33 -26.04
N GLY A 225 20.67 8.60 -26.40
CA GLY A 225 19.34 9.00 -26.93
C GLY A 225 19.16 9.07 -28.45
N ARG A 226 20.17 8.72 -29.27
CA ARG A 226 20.16 9.05 -30.72
C ARG A 226 19.30 8.12 -31.58
N ASP A 227 19.27 6.82 -31.29
CA ASP A 227 18.51 5.87 -32.12
C ASP A 227 17.02 5.85 -31.80
N LEU A 228 16.61 6.02 -30.53
CA LEU A 228 15.18 6.14 -30.18
C LEU A 228 14.53 7.38 -30.81
N LEU A 229 15.20 8.54 -30.80
CA LEU A 229 14.70 9.75 -31.48
C LEU A 229 14.71 9.61 -33.01
N ARG A 230 15.62 8.80 -33.56
CA ARG A 230 15.63 8.46 -34.99
C ARG A 230 14.44 7.57 -35.34
N LEU A 231 14.22 6.47 -34.62
CA LEU A 231 13.07 5.57 -34.78
C LEU A 231 11.74 6.32 -34.62
N PHE A 232 11.59 7.18 -33.61
CA PHE A 232 10.37 7.97 -33.41
C PHE A 232 10.13 8.99 -34.55
N LYS A 233 11.21 9.50 -35.16
CA LYS A 233 11.12 10.44 -36.29
C LYS A 233 10.85 9.71 -37.61
N GLU A 234 11.49 8.57 -37.85
CA GLU A 234 11.26 7.70 -39.00
C GLU A 234 9.83 7.12 -38.97
N LEU A 235 9.34 6.69 -37.80
CA LEU A 235 7.94 6.25 -37.59
C LEU A 235 6.93 7.41 -37.79
N LYS A 236 7.22 8.61 -37.26
CA LYS A 236 6.37 9.79 -37.53
C LYS A 236 6.37 10.19 -39.01
N GLN A 237 7.44 9.88 -39.74
CA GLN A 237 7.63 10.24 -41.15
C GLN A 237 7.21 9.13 -42.14
N SER A 238 6.97 7.90 -41.67
CA SER A 238 6.19 6.89 -42.40
C SER A 238 4.68 7.14 -42.23
N VAL A 239 4.22 7.39 -41.01
CA VAL A 239 2.81 7.71 -40.68
C VAL A 239 2.34 9.03 -41.31
N SER A 240 3.23 9.96 -41.68
CA SER A 240 2.86 11.17 -42.43
C SER A 240 2.60 10.94 -43.93
N ASN A 241 2.99 9.78 -44.47
CA ASN A 241 2.99 9.53 -45.91
C ASN A 241 1.96 8.49 -46.37
N ASP A 242 1.43 7.66 -45.46
CA ASP A 242 0.25 6.83 -45.70
C ASP A 242 -0.98 7.35 -44.95
N TRP A 243 -2.13 7.32 -45.63
CA TRP A 243 -3.30 8.13 -45.33
C TRP A 243 -4.07 7.69 -44.07
N GLY A 244 -4.04 8.54 -43.03
CA GLY A 244 -5.13 8.69 -42.06
C GLY A 244 -5.70 7.42 -41.40
N GLY A 245 -4.91 6.74 -40.58
CA GLY A 245 -5.37 5.64 -39.73
C GLY A 245 -5.09 5.88 -38.24
N SER A 246 -6.05 5.55 -37.38
CA SER A 246 -5.78 5.29 -35.96
C SER A 246 -4.77 4.14 -35.82
N LYS A 247 -3.99 4.08 -34.73
CA LYS A 247 -3.21 2.88 -34.37
C LYS A 247 -4.14 1.65 -34.54
N PRO A 248 -3.74 0.57 -35.26
CA PRO A 248 -4.56 -0.62 -35.31
C PRO A 248 -4.82 -1.12 -33.87
N PRO A 249 -6.04 -1.57 -33.55
CA PRO A 249 -6.36 -2.01 -32.20
C PRO A 249 -5.46 -3.18 -31.82
N VAL A 250 -5.00 -3.21 -30.56
CA VAL A 250 -4.27 -4.37 -30.02
C VAL A 250 -5.25 -5.52 -29.92
N ILE A 251 -5.11 -6.51 -30.80
CA ILE A 251 -5.93 -7.72 -30.79
C ILE A 251 -5.24 -8.71 -29.87
N GLU A 252 -5.73 -8.85 -28.64
CA GLU A 252 -5.31 -9.89 -27.72
C GLU A 252 -6.18 -11.14 -27.97
N GLU A 253 -5.55 -12.22 -28.44
CA GLU A 253 -6.24 -13.48 -28.78
C GLU A 253 -6.18 -14.50 -27.63
N ASP A 254 -5.38 -14.23 -26.60
CA ASP A 254 -5.20 -15.07 -25.41
C ASP A 254 -6.43 -15.00 -24.50
N LYS A 255 -7.36 -15.93 -24.72
CA LYS A 255 -8.62 -16.04 -23.96
C LYS A 255 -8.40 -16.19 -22.46
N GLU A 256 -7.42 -17.00 -22.05
CA GLU A 256 -7.11 -17.21 -20.63
C GLU A 256 -6.67 -15.90 -19.97
N PHE A 257 -5.86 -15.09 -20.66
CA PHE A 257 -5.50 -13.76 -20.18
C PHE A 257 -6.71 -12.80 -20.15
N LEU A 258 -7.59 -12.82 -21.15
CA LEU A 258 -8.79 -11.97 -21.17
C LEU A 258 -9.75 -12.32 -20.02
N GLU A 259 -10.05 -13.60 -19.82
CA GLU A 259 -10.88 -14.10 -18.71
C GLU A 259 -10.26 -13.74 -17.35
N ASN A 260 -8.95 -13.89 -17.19
CA ASN A 260 -8.25 -13.46 -15.98
C ASN A 260 -8.27 -11.94 -15.78
N LYS A 261 -8.21 -11.15 -16.85
CA LYS A 261 -8.24 -9.68 -16.81
C LYS A 261 -9.61 -9.15 -16.41
N GLU A 262 -10.69 -9.75 -16.93
CA GLU A 262 -12.07 -9.48 -16.52
C GLU A 262 -12.27 -9.85 -15.03
N ARG A 263 -11.86 -11.06 -14.64
CA ARG A 263 -11.88 -11.55 -13.25
C ARG A 263 -11.12 -10.66 -12.25
N MET A 264 -10.05 -9.97 -12.68
CA MET A 264 -9.34 -8.99 -11.85
C MET A 264 -10.06 -7.64 -11.79
N SER A 265 -10.75 -7.21 -12.86
CA SER A 265 -11.60 -6.01 -12.85
C SER A 265 -12.80 -6.18 -11.91
N ASP A 266 -13.44 -7.37 -11.93
CA ASP A 266 -14.52 -7.71 -11.00
C ASP A 266 -14.03 -7.77 -9.55
N LEU A 267 -12.83 -8.31 -9.32
CA LEU A 267 -12.21 -8.32 -7.99
C LEU A 267 -11.91 -6.90 -7.50
N GLU A 268 -11.38 -6.00 -8.36
CA GLU A 268 -11.14 -4.60 -8.02
C GLU A 268 -12.45 -3.88 -7.60
N LEU A 269 -13.54 -4.11 -8.33
CA LEU A 269 -14.87 -3.59 -7.98
C LEU A 269 -15.40 -4.17 -6.65
N GLN A 270 -15.29 -5.48 -6.45
CA GLN A 270 -15.71 -6.14 -5.20
C GLN A 270 -14.88 -5.66 -3.99
N LEU A 271 -13.57 -5.46 -4.16
CA LEU A 271 -12.69 -4.91 -3.14
C LEU A 271 -13.05 -3.47 -2.79
N SER A 272 -13.30 -2.62 -3.78
CA SER A 272 -13.76 -1.24 -3.57
C SER A 272 -15.06 -1.19 -2.75
N ASN A 273 -16.05 -2.00 -3.13
CA ASN A 273 -17.33 -2.09 -2.42
C ASN A 273 -17.15 -2.62 -0.99
N ALA A 274 -16.36 -3.68 -0.79
CA ALA A 274 -16.08 -4.23 0.54
C ALA A 274 -15.31 -3.24 1.44
N SER A 275 -14.35 -2.51 0.87
CA SER A 275 -13.59 -1.44 1.55
C SER A 275 -14.51 -0.33 2.06
N GLN A 276 -15.46 0.12 1.24
CA GLN A 276 -16.43 1.13 1.63
C GLN A 276 -17.37 0.64 2.77
N GLN A 277 -17.78 -0.63 2.74
CA GLN A 277 -18.58 -1.20 3.84
C GLN A 277 -17.76 -1.39 5.12
N ALA A 278 -16.46 -1.70 5.00
CA ALA A 278 -15.54 -1.76 6.14
C ALA A 278 -15.36 -0.39 6.81
N GLU A 279 -15.21 0.69 6.03
CA GLU A 279 -15.14 2.07 6.54
C GLU A 279 -16.44 2.48 7.25
N ALA A 280 -17.60 2.14 6.67
CA ALA A 280 -18.90 2.38 7.30
C ALA A 280 -19.07 1.62 8.63
N LEU A 281 -18.59 0.36 8.71
CA LEU A 281 -18.60 -0.43 9.93
C LEU A 281 -17.67 0.13 11.01
N VAL A 282 -16.44 0.51 10.64
CA VAL A 282 -15.46 1.16 11.52
C VAL A 282 -16.04 2.44 12.11
N LYS A 283 -16.70 3.26 11.29
CA LYS A 283 -17.38 4.47 11.77
C LYS A 283 -18.52 4.12 12.74
N ALA A 284 -19.41 3.18 12.38
CA ALA A 284 -20.51 2.79 13.27
C ALA A 284 -20.02 2.24 14.62
N GLN A 285 -18.87 1.55 14.66
CA GLN A 285 -18.25 1.08 15.91
C GLN A 285 -17.60 2.22 16.71
N GLN A 286 -17.06 3.25 16.06
CA GLN A 286 -16.64 4.48 16.73
C GLN A 286 -17.82 5.24 17.33
N ASP A 287 -18.82 5.55 16.52
CA ASP A 287 -20.01 6.32 16.90
C ASP A 287 -20.72 5.65 18.11
N MET A 288 -20.83 4.32 18.09
CA MET A 288 -21.39 3.53 19.20
C MET A 288 -20.55 3.61 20.49
N GLY A 289 -19.21 3.54 20.36
CA GLY A 289 -18.30 3.71 21.49
C GLY A 289 -18.33 5.12 22.09
N GLU A 290 -18.56 6.14 21.26
CA GLU A 290 -18.69 7.54 21.68
C GLU A 290 -20.04 7.79 22.38
N THR A 291 -21.15 7.42 21.76
CA THR A 291 -22.50 7.50 22.36
C THR A 291 -22.57 6.78 23.71
N MET A 292 -21.96 5.59 23.82
CA MET A 292 -21.93 4.83 25.07
C MET A 292 -21.10 5.53 26.17
N GLY A 293 -20.06 6.29 25.78
CA GLY A 293 -19.29 7.10 26.71
C GLY A 293 -20.07 8.32 27.22
N GLU A 294 -20.82 8.98 26.32
CA GLU A 294 -21.70 10.10 26.68
C GLU A 294 -22.84 9.67 27.61
N LEU A 295 -23.45 8.50 27.37
CA LEU A 295 -24.45 7.91 28.25
C LEU A 295 -23.91 7.68 29.66
N GLY A 296 -22.69 7.14 29.78
CA GLY A 296 -22.01 6.99 31.07
C GLY A 296 -21.74 8.32 31.77
N LEU A 297 -21.30 9.34 31.03
CA LEU A 297 -21.12 10.70 31.57
C LEU A 297 -22.44 11.37 31.99
N ALA A 298 -23.54 11.08 31.31
CA ALA A 298 -24.88 11.56 31.70
C ALA A 298 -25.34 10.94 33.03
N PHE A 299 -25.20 9.62 33.19
CA PHE A 299 -25.50 8.95 34.46
C PHE A 299 -24.55 9.36 35.60
N ILE A 300 -23.27 9.65 35.33
CA ILE A 300 -22.37 10.25 36.35
C ILE A 300 -22.88 11.61 36.83
N LYS A 301 -23.37 12.47 35.92
CA LYS A 301 -23.94 13.78 36.30
C LYS A 301 -25.21 13.63 37.13
N LEU A 302 -26.12 12.74 36.72
CA LEU A 302 -27.39 12.50 37.42
C LEU A 302 -27.16 11.81 38.78
N THR A 303 -26.15 10.94 38.89
CA THR A 303 -25.66 10.37 40.16
C THR A 303 -25.19 11.43 41.14
N LYS A 304 -24.45 12.46 40.69
CA LYS A 304 -24.02 13.55 41.57
C LYS A 304 -25.22 14.34 42.09
N PHE A 305 -26.09 14.77 41.19
CA PHE A 305 -27.30 15.53 41.52
C PHE A 305 -28.23 14.78 42.50
N GLU A 306 -28.53 13.50 42.26
CA GLU A 306 -29.40 12.74 43.18
C GLU A 306 -28.73 12.47 44.55
N ASN A 307 -27.40 12.44 44.65
CA ASN A 307 -26.70 12.38 45.94
C ASN A 307 -26.68 13.73 46.68
N GLU A 308 -26.51 14.84 45.95
CA GLU A 308 -26.52 16.20 46.51
C GLU A 308 -27.90 16.57 47.08
N GLU A 309 -28.99 16.15 46.40
CA GLU A 309 -30.39 16.35 46.81
C GLU A 309 -31.00 15.14 47.57
N ALA A 310 -30.17 14.20 48.04
CA ALA A 310 -30.66 12.98 48.73
C ALA A 310 -31.13 13.26 50.16
N LEU A 311 -32.45 13.31 50.36
CA LEU A 311 -33.06 13.31 51.70
C LEU A 311 -33.28 11.86 52.21
N TYR A 312 -33.86 11.01 51.37
CA TYR A 312 -34.30 9.65 51.71
C TYR A 312 -33.31 8.57 51.27
N ASN A 313 -33.29 7.43 51.98
CA ASN A 313 -32.40 6.30 51.65
C ASN A 313 -32.69 5.69 50.27
N SER A 314 -33.93 5.74 49.78
CA SER A 314 -34.31 5.29 48.43
C SER A 314 -33.69 6.13 47.30
N GLN A 315 -33.44 7.43 47.52
CA GLN A 315 -32.69 8.26 46.58
C GLN A 315 -31.22 7.84 46.55
N ARG A 316 -30.62 7.57 47.72
CA ARG A 316 -29.22 7.10 47.83
C ARG A 316 -29.03 5.72 47.19
N ALA A 317 -30.02 4.84 47.30
CA ALA A 317 -30.03 3.55 46.61
C ALA A 317 -30.03 3.73 45.09
N ARG A 318 -31.00 4.44 44.52
CA ARG A 318 -31.05 4.72 43.06
C ARG A 318 -29.78 5.41 42.56
N ALA A 319 -29.21 6.34 43.33
CA ALA A 319 -27.97 7.00 42.95
C ALA A 319 -26.77 6.04 42.94
N ALA A 320 -26.76 4.99 43.77
CA ALA A 320 -25.77 3.92 43.70
C ALA A 320 -25.99 2.99 42.49
N ASP A 321 -27.23 2.58 42.23
CA ASP A 321 -27.56 1.74 41.06
C ASP A 321 -27.23 2.46 39.75
N MET A 322 -27.58 3.74 39.66
CA MET A 322 -27.28 4.62 38.55
C MET A 322 -25.77 4.84 38.36
N LYS A 323 -24.99 4.86 39.45
CA LYS A 323 -23.52 4.85 39.39
C LYS A 323 -23.01 3.58 38.74
N ASN A 324 -23.58 2.42 39.04
CA ASN A 324 -23.18 1.14 38.44
C ASN A 324 -23.52 1.10 36.94
N VAL A 325 -24.72 1.56 36.54
CA VAL A 325 -25.09 1.76 35.13
C VAL A 325 -24.10 2.70 34.42
N ALA A 326 -23.72 3.81 35.07
CA ALA A 326 -22.77 4.76 34.53
C ALA A 326 -21.37 4.15 34.31
N THR A 327 -20.86 3.41 35.29
CA THR A 327 -19.58 2.72 35.23
C THR A 327 -19.59 1.62 34.15
N ALA A 328 -20.69 0.89 34.01
CA ALA A 328 -20.88 -0.11 32.95
C ALA A 328 -20.85 0.52 31.56
N ALA A 329 -21.56 1.65 31.35
CA ALA A 329 -21.53 2.38 30.09
C ALA A 329 -20.12 2.90 29.73
N VAL A 330 -19.40 3.53 30.67
CA VAL A 330 -18.00 3.96 30.42
C VAL A 330 -17.08 2.77 30.11
N LYS A 331 -17.29 1.61 30.75
CA LYS A 331 -16.52 0.38 30.48
C LYS A 331 -16.86 -0.22 29.11
N ALA A 332 -18.12 -0.26 28.71
CA ALA A 332 -18.55 -0.68 27.38
C ALA A 332 -18.01 0.26 26.28
N SER A 333 -18.00 1.58 26.51
CA SER A 333 -17.38 2.59 25.63
C SER A 333 -15.89 2.29 25.36
N ARG A 334 -15.12 1.97 26.41
CA ARG A 334 -13.72 1.55 26.27
C ARG A 334 -13.59 0.28 25.43
N PHE A 335 -14.42 -0.74 25.68
CA PHE A 335 -14.42 -1.98 24.89
C PHE A 335 -14.82 -1.78 23.42
N TYR A 336 -15.77 -0.89 23.09
CA TYR A 336 -16.08 -0.55 21.70
C TYR A 336 -14.92 0.16 21.00
N ARG A 337 -14.20 1.07 21.68
CA ARG A 337 -13.00 1.73 21.15
C ARG A 337 -11.84 0.76 20.92
N GLU A 338 -11.60 -0.16 21.86
CA GLU A 338 -10.61 -1.25 21.71
C GLU A 338 -10.98 -2.19 20.55
N LEU A 339 -12.26 -2.57 20.43
CA LEU A 339 -12.76 -3.38 19.32
C LEU A 339 -12.56 -2.68 17.97
N ASN A 340 -12.95 -1.41 17.85
CA ASN A 340 -12.82 -0.66 16.60
C ASN A 340 -11.36 -0.57 16.12
N ALA A 341 -10.42 -0.32 17.04
CA ALA A 341 -8.99 -0.33 16.73
C ALA A 341 -8.51 -1.69 16.18
N GLN A 342 -9.10 -2.81 16.61
CA GLN A 342 -8.84 -4.12 16.00
C GLN A 342 -9.58 -4.32 14.68
N THR A 343 -10.80 -3.83 14.53
CA THR A 343 -11.57 -3.87 13.28
C THR A 343 -10.82 -3.18 12.16
N VAL A 344 -10.35 -1.94 12.38
CA VAL A 344 -9.48 -1.20 11.45
C VAL A 344 -8.25 -2.02 11.05
N LYS A 345 -7.54 -2.58 12.04
CA LYS A 345 -6.31 -3.35 11.82
C LYS A 345 -6.53 -4.59 10.94
N HIS A 346 -7.65 -5.29 11.09
CA HIS A 346 -7.95 -6.46 10.25
C HIS A 346 -8.39 -6.03 8.85
N LEU A 347 -9.27 -5.03 8.75
CA LEU A 347 -9.90 -4.62 7.49
C LEU A 347 -9.01 -3.75 6.58
N ASP A 348 -7.89 -3.17 7.06
CA ASP A 348 -6.80 -2.59 6.24
C ASP A 348 -6.28 -3.59 5.18
N THR A 349 -6.46 -4.90 5.38
CA THR A 349 -6.21 -5.94 4.37
C THR A 349 -6.99 -5.70 3.06
N LEU A 350 -8.21 -5.14 3.12
CA LEU A 350 -9.00 -4.79 1.94
C LEU A 350 -8.36 -3.63 1.18
N HIS A 351 -7.96 -2.57 1.88
CA HIS A 351 -7.23 -1.43 1.33
C HIS A 351 -5.88 -1.82 0.74
N GLU A 352 -5.15 -2.75 1.38
CA GLU A 352 -3.88 -3.27 0.86
C GLU A 352 -4.03 -3.99 -0.48
N TYR A 353 -5.08 -4.81 -0.63
CA TYR A 353 -5.37 -5.54 -1.86
C TYR A 353 -5.99 -4.63 -2.95
N LEU A 354 -6.83 -3.66 -2.58
CA LEU A 354 -7.31 -2.64 -3.50
C LEU A 354 -6.14 -1.83 -4.09
N GLY A 355 -5.19 -1.41 -3.25
CA GLY A 355 -3.96 -0.78 -3.71
C GLY A 355 -3.09 -1.70 -4.59
N LEU A 356 -3.12 -3.02 -4.36
CA LEU A 356 -2.39 -3.99 -5.19
C LEU A 356 -2.98 -4.13 -6.60
N MET A 357 -4.26 -3.82 -6.81
CA MET A 357 -4.86 -3.82 -8.16
C MET A 357 -4.19 -2.81 -9.10
N LEU A 358 -3.62 -1.73 -8.57
CA LEU A 358 -2.80 -0.79 -9.37
C LEU A 358 -1.58 -1.48 -9.99
N ALA A 359 -0.94 -2.41 -9.27
CA ALA A 359 0.18 -3.20 -9.77
C ALA A 359 -0.27 -4.20 -10.84
N VAL A 360 -1.40 -4.88 -10.62
CA VAL A 360 -2.03 -5.80 -11.59
C VAL A 360 -2.33 -5.08 -12.90
N ARG A 361 -2.96 -3.90 -12.83
CA ARG A 361 -3.26 -3.04 -13.99
C ARG A 361 -1.99 -2.59 -14.72
N SER A 362 -0.94 -2.23 -13.99
CA SER A 362 0.37 -1.87 -14.58
C SER A 362 0.99 -3.05 -15.33
N ALA A 363 1.02 -4.24 -14.71
CA ALA A 363 1.56 -5.46 -15.31
C ALA A 363 0.78 -5.93 -16.56
N PHE A 364 -0.54 -5.73 -16.58
CA PHE A 364 -1.37 -5.99 -17.76
C PHE A 364 -1.16 -4.94 -18.87
N THR A 365 -0.90 -3.68 -18.50
CA THR A 365 -0.55 -2.61 -19.46
C THR A 365 0.81 -2.88 -20.09
N ASP A 366 1.77 -3.41 -19.33
CA ASP A 366 3.07 -3.88 -19.82
C ASP A 366 2.92 -4.96 -20.90
N ARG A 367 2.05 -5.96 -20.65
CA ARG A 367 1.73 -7.03 -21.61
C ARG A 367 1.11 -6.47 -22.88
N SER A 368 0.04 -5.67 -22.77
CA SER A 368 -0.61 -5.07 -23.95
C SER A 368 0.34 -4.16 -24.75
N SER A 369 1.31 -3.50 -24.09
CA SER A 369 2.33 -2.69 -24.76
C SER A 369 3.38 -3.54 -25.49
N ALA A 370 3.77 -4.69 -24.92
CA ALA A 370 4.65 -5.66 -25.59
C ALA A 370 3.95 -6.32 -26.79
N LEU A 371 2.68 -6.72 -26.65
CA LEU A 371 1.87 -7.27 -27.75
C LEU A 371 1.73 -6.28 -28.91
N LEU A 372 1.45 -5.00 -28.63
CA LEU A 372 1.42 -3.95 -29.65
C LEU A 372 2.75 -3.87 -30.41
N THR A 373 3.88 -3.99 -29.71
CA THR A 373 5.22 -3.95 -30.32
C THR A 373 5.44 -5.14 -31.26
N VAL A 374 5.04 -6.34 -30.86
CA VAL A 374 5.08 -7.55 -31.71
C VAL A 374 4.18 -7.39 -32.95
N GLN A 375 2.95 -6.89 -32.77
CA GLN A 375 1.99 -6.69 -33.86
C GLN A 375 2.44 -5.61 -34.85
N THR A 376 3.04 -4.52 -34.36
CA THR A 376 3.65 -3.49 -35.22
C THR A 376 4.78 -4.07 -36.06
N LEU A 377 5.74 -4.78 -35.45
CA LEU A 377 6.89 -5.36 -36.17
C LEU A 377 6.48 -6.45 -37.18
N LEU A 378 5.43 -7.24 -36.89
CA LEU A 378 4.84 -8.19 -37.85
C LEU A 378 4.24 -7.47 -39.08
N SER A 379 3.52 -6.36 -38.87
CA SER A 379 2.92 -5.56 -39.94
C SER A 379 3.99 -4.85 -40.79
N GLU A 380 5.00 -4.26 -40.16
CA GLU A 380 6.15 -3.64 -40.84
C GLU A 380 6.93 -4.66 -41.67
N LEU A 381 7.24 -5.83 -41.12
CA LEU A 381 7.90 -6.93 -41.81
C LEU A 381 7.11 -7.36 -43.06
N SER A 382 5.79 -7.55 -42.94
CA SER A 382 4.92 -7.91 -44.06
C SER A 382 4.94 -6.84 -45.16
N SER A 383 4.89 -5.56 -44.77
CA SER A 383 4.99 -4.42 -45.69
C SER A 383 6.35 -4.36 -46.42
N LEU A 384 7.44 -4.64 -45.71
CA LEU A 384 8.79 -4.70 -46.29
C LEU A 384 8.95 -5.89 -47.25
N GLN A 385 8.46 -7.09 -46.89
CA GLN A 385 8.47 -8.28 -47.74
C GLN A 385 7.67 -8.05 -49.03
N MET A 386 6.42 -7.57 -48.94
CA MET A 386 5.62 -7.19 -50.12
C MET A 386 6.29 -6.12 -51.00
N ARG A 387 7.07 -5.21 -50.40
CA ARG A 387 7.83 -4.19 -51.13
C ARG A 387 9.05 -4.80 -51.84
N ALA A 388 9.70 -5.81 -51.25
CA ALA A 388 10.80 -6.55 -51.87
C ALA A 388 10.32 -7.37 -53.06
N GLU A 389 9.28 -8.20 -52.89
CA GLU A 389 8.67 -8.99 -53.96
C GLU A 389 8.29 -8.14 -55.18
N LYS A 390 7.63 -7.00 -54.94
CA LYS A 390 7.24 -6.05 -56.01
C LYS A 390 8.45 -5.45 -56.72
N LEU A 391 9.56 -5.20 -56.02
CA LEU A 391 10.78 -4.64 -56.60
C LEU A 391 11.57 -5.71 -57.38
N GLU A 392 11.64 -6.94 -56.88
CA GLU A 392 12.24 -8.09 -57.57
C GLU A 392 11.47 -8.45 -58.85
N ALA A 393 10.13 -8.54 -58.77
CA ALA A 393 9.26 -8.79 -59.91
C ALA A 393 9.21 -7.63 -60.94
N ALA A 394 9.67 -6.44 -60.55
CA ALA A 394 9.90 -5.30 -61.44
C ALA A 394 11.34 -5.24 -62.00
N SER A 395 12.29 -5.93 -61.37
CA SER A 395 13.70 -6.01 -61.80
C SER A 395 13.92 -7.18 -62.77
N SER A 396 13.26 -8.33 -62.55
CA SER A 396 13.36 -9.52 -63.41
C SER A 396 12.83 -9.31 -64.84
N LYS A 397 12.03 -8.27 -65.06
CA LYS A 397 11.48 -7.88 -66.38
C LYS A 397 12.47 -7.09 -67.25
N ILE A 398 13.66 -6.75 -66.74
CA ILE A 398 14.67 -5.96 -67.47
C ILE A 398 15.90 -6.82 -67.73
N PHE A 399 16.09 -7.23 -68.99
CA PHE A 399 17.26 -7.98 -69.43
C PHE A 399 18.55 -7.18 -69.18
N GLY A 400 19.53 -7.78 -68.50
CA GLY A 400 20.80 -7.15 -68.14
C GLY A 400 20.89 -6.60 -66.71
N GLY A 401 19.76 -6.38 -66.02
CA GLY A 401 19.72 -6.02 -64.59
C GLY A 401 20.13 -4.57 -64.26
N ASP A 402 19.18 -3.78 -63.76
CA ASP A 402 19.46 -2.42 -63.26
C ASP A 402 20.22 -2.49 -61.93
N LYS A 403 21.53 -2.17 -61.96
CA LYS A 403 22.41 -2.18 -60.77
C LYS A 403 21.89 -1.33 -59.62
N SER A 404 21.12 -0.26 -59.89
CA SER A 404 20.53 0.57 -58.84
C SER A 404 19.37 -0.14 -58.13
N ARG A 405 18.59 -0.96 -58.85
CA ARG A 405 17.52 -1.79 -58.28
C ARG A 405 18.08 -2.98 -57.51
N ILE A 406 19.12 -3.63 -58.03
CA ILE A 406 19.79 -4.76 -57.34
C ILE A 406 20.27 -4.30 -55.97
N ARG A 407 21.03 -3.20 -55.91
CA ARG A 407 21.44 -2.59 -54.64
C ARG A 407 20.27 -2.22 -53.72
N LYS A 408 19.17 -1.68 -54.28
CA LYS A 408 17.98 -1.32 -53.50
C LYS A 408 17.20 -2.54 -52.97
N ILE A 409 17.30 -3.68 -53.64
CA ILE A 409 16.79 -4.98 -53.16
C ILE A 409 17.67 -5.49 -52.01
N GLU A 410 19.00 -5.36 -52.12
CA GLU A 410 19.95 -5.72 -51.05
C GLU A 410 19.74 -4.86 -49.79
N GLU A 411 19.65 -3.53 -49.93
CA GLU A 411 19.36 -2.59 -48.84
C GLU A 411 18.00 -2.89 -48.17
N LEU A 412 16.99 -3.30 -48.94
CA LEU A 412 15.68 -3.68 -48.42
C LEU A 412 15.69 -5.06 -47.73
N LYS A 413 16.47 -6.03 -48.23
CA LYS A 413 16.67 -7.33 -47.57
C LYS A 413 17.43 -7.21 -46.26
N GLU A 414 18.41 -6.30 -46.17
CA GLU A 414 19.07 -5.96 -44.91
C GLU A 414 18.08 -5.33 -43.92
N THR A 415 17.20 -4.45 -44.40
CA THR A 415 16.12 -3.88 -43.57
C THR A 415 15.17 -4.98 -43.04
N ILE A 416 14.75 -5.92 -43.90
CA ILE A 416 13.91 -7.07 -43.50
C ILE A 416 14.61 -7.90 -42.43
N ARG A 417 15.91 -8.22 -42.59
CA ARG A 417 16.71 -8.97 -41.61
C ARG A 417 16.69 -8.30 -40.24
N VAL A 418 16.98 -7.00 -40.19
CA VAL A 418 17.01 -6.23 -38.93
C VAL A 418 15.62 -6.15 -38.28
N THR A 419 14.54 -6.04 -39.07
CA THR A 419 13.16 -6.11 -38.55
C THR A 419 12.79 -7.53 -38.08
N GLU A 420 13.31 -8.59 -38.71
CA GLU A 420 13.13 -9.99 -38.27
C GLU A 420 13.82 -10.27 -36.94
N ASP A 421 15.05 -9.78 -36.76
CA ASP A 421 15.77 -9.85 -35.48
C ASP A 421 15.05 -9.04 -34.39
N ALA A 422 14.63 -7.81 -34.68
CA ALA A 422 13.87 -6.97 -33.76
C ALA A 422 12.54 -7.60 -33.34
N LYS A 423 11.81 -8.22 -34.28
CA LYS A 423 10.60 -9.02 -34.00
C LYS A 423 10.91 -10.20 -33.07
N SER A 424 12.00 -10.92 -33.31
CA SER A 424 12.42 -12.04 -32.45
C SER A 424 12.62 -11.59 -31.00
N VAL A 425 13.33 -10.47 -30.80
CA VAL A 425 13.51 -9.86 -29.46
C VAL A 425 12.17 -9.44 -28.84
N ALA A 426 11.29 -8.81 -29.63
CA ALA A 426 9.98 -8.37 -29.13
C ALA A 426 9.06 -9.54 -28.72
N ILE A 427 9.08 -10.66 -29.46
CA ILE A 427 8.34 -11.88 -29.10
C ILE A 427 8.87 -12.47 -27.79
N ASN A 428 10.19 -12.58 -27.64
CA ASN A 428 10.81 -13.11 -26.42
C ASN A 428 10.48 -12.24 -25.18
N GLU A 429 10.44 -10.91 -25.33
CA GLU A 429 10.02 -9.99 -24.26
C GLU A 429 8.52 -10.10 -23.94
N TYR A 430 7.67 -10.31 -24.96
CA TYR A 430 6.24 -10.52 -24.76
C TYR A 430 5.94 -11.82 -24.00
N GLU A 431 6.55 -12.94 -24.40
CA GLU A 431 6.39 -14.23 -23.71
C GLU A 431 6.95 -14.19 -22.28
N ARG A 432 8.08 -13.47 -22.05
CA ARG A 432 8.60 -13.21 -20.69
C ARG A 432 7.57 -12.50 -19.81
N ILE A 433 6.91 -11.47 -20.33
CA ILE A 433 5.90 -10.70 -19.59
C ILE A 433 4.62 -11.53 -19.38
N LYS A 434 4.21 -12.34 -20.36
CA LYS A 434 3.09 -13.28 -20.24
C LYS A 434 3.32 -14.31 -19.12
N GLU A 435 4.51 -14.88 -19.02
CA GLU A 435 4.88 -15.82 -17.94
C GLU A 435 4.98 -15.13 -16.57
N ASN A 436 5.52 -13.90 -16.51
CA ASN A 436 5.50 -13.09 -15.29
C ASN A 436 4.06 -12.81 -14.82
N ASN A 437 3.16 -12.42 -15.72
CA ASN A 437 1.74 -12.22 -15.41
C ASN A 437 1.08 -13.51 -14.88
N ARG A 438 1.34 -14.67 -15.50
CA ARG A 438 0.75 -15.96 -15.08
C ARG A 438 1.18 -16.35 -13.67
N THR A 439 2.49 -16.37 -13.43
CA THR A 439 3.08 -16.75 -12.13
C THR A 439 2.67 -15.78 -11.00
N GLU A 440 2.49 -14.50 -11.31
CA GLU A 440 2.02 -13.51 -10.34
C GLU A 440 0.51 -13.59 -10.07
N LEU A 441 -0.32 -13.98 -11.03
CA LEU A 441 -1.74 -14.30 -10.79
C LEU A 441 -1.88 -15.50 -9.84
N GLU A 442 -1.07 -16.54 -10.01
CA GLU A 442 -1.01 -17.71 -9.12
C GLU A 442 -0.54 -17.33 -7.72
N ARG A 443 0.51 -16.49 -7.61
CA ARG A 443 1.00 -15.97 -6.33
C ARG A 443 -0.07 -15.12 -5.62
N LEU A 444 -0.64 -14.15 -6.32
CA LEU A 444 -1.68 -13.24 -5.81
C LEU A 444 -2.89 -14.02 -5.28
N ASP A 445 -3.38 -15.01 -6.03
CA ASP A 445 -4.56 -15.78 -5.63
C ASP A 445 -4.29 -16.71 -4.44
N LYS A 446 -3.05 -17.20 -4.29
CA LYS A 446 -2.60 -17.95 -3.11
C LYS A 446 -2.50 -17.07 -1.86
N GLU A 447 -1.84 -15.91 -1.97
CA GLU A 447 -1.71 -14.94 -0.88
C GLU A 447 -3.08 -14.41 -0.44
N ARG A 448 -3.92 -13.97 -1.39
CA ARG A 448 -5.28 -13.45 -1.16
C ARG A 448 -6.13 -14.39 -0.31
N ARG A 449 -6.12 -15.70 -0.61
CA ARG A 449 -6.87 -16.70 0.17
C ARG A 449 -6.38 -16.81 1.61
N ALA A 450 -5.07 -16.81 1.83
CA ALA A 450 -4.50 -16.91 3.17
C ALA A 450 -4.76 -15.65 3.99
N ASP A 451 -4.52 -14.48 3.39
CA ASP A 451 -4.68 -13.18 4.05
C ASP A 451 -6.15 -12.90 4.38
N PHE A 452 -7.08 -13.21 3.47
CA PHE A 452 -8.51 -12.95 3.70
C PHE A 452 -9.10 -13.92 4.73
N LEU A 453 -8.63 -15.17 4.77
CA LEU A 453 -8.99 -16.11 5.83
C LEU A 453 -8.47 -15.64 7.20
N ASN A 454 -7.23 -15.13 7.27
CA ASN A 454 -6.65 -14.58 8.49
C ASN A 454 -7.37 -13.30 8.95
N MET A 455 -7.67 -12.37 8.03
CA MET A 455 -8.48 -11.17 8.27
C MET A 455 -9.84 -11.53 8.86
N LEU A 456 -10.61 -12.39 8.19
CA LEU A 456 -11.96 -12.76 8.62
C LEU A 456 -11.94 -13.49 9.96
N LYS A 457 -10.99 -14.41 10.16
CA LYS A 457 -10.81 -15.10 11.45
C LYS A 457 -10.47 -14.12 12.57
N GLY A 458 -9.52 -13.21 12.35
CA GLY A 458 -9.11 -12.21 13.33
C GLY A 458 -10.24 -11.23 13.67
N PHE A 459 -10.98 -10.78 12.66
CA PHE A 459 -12.16 -9.94 12.81
C PHE A 459 -13.24 -10.64 13.64
N VAL A 460 -13.69 -11.85 13.24
CA VAL A 460 -14.76 -12.58 13.94
C VAL A 460 -14.39 -12.91 15.38
N VAL A 461 -13.16 -13.39 15.64
CA VAL A 461 -12.69 -13.70 17.01
C VAL A 461 -12.73 -12.46 17.91
N ASN A 462 -12.34 -11.29 17.38
CA ASN A 462 -12.42 -10.06 18.15
C ASN A 462 -13.87 -9.57 18.33
N GLN A 463 -14.72 -9.62 17.28
CA GLN A 463 -16.13 -9.24 17.41
C GLN A 463 -16.84 -10.07 18.49
N VAL A 464 -16.65 -11.40 18.52
CA VAL A 464 -17.20 -12.27 19.57
C VAL A 464 -16.60 -11.93 20.94
N GLY A 465 -15.28 -11.92 21.07
CA GLY A 465 -14.62 -11.72 22.37
C GLY A 465 -14.83 -10.34 23.00
N TYR A 466 -15.17 -9.30 22.21
CA TYR A 466 -15.60 -8.01 22.75
C TYR A 466 -17.11 -7.95 23.01
N ALA A 467 -17.95 -8.62 22.19
CA ALA A 467 -19.37 -8.76 22.48
C ALA A 467 -19.61 -9.49 23.82
N GLU A 468 -18.87 -10.56 24.11
CA GLU A 468 -18.90 -11.28 25.39
C GLU A 468 -18.48 -10.38 26.57
N LYS A 469 -17.38 -9.63 26.44
CA LYS A 469 -16.94 -8.65 27.46
C LYS A 469 -18.01 -7.60 27.76
N ILE A 470 -18.69 -7.09 26.73
CA ILE A 470 -19.73 -6.07 26.86
C ILE A 470 -21.02 -6.67 27.45
N ALA A 471 -21.41 -7.87 27.01
CA ALA A 471 -22.55 -8.61 27.57
C ALA A 471 -22.35 -8.91 29.07
N ASN A 472 -21.17 -9.36 29.48
CA ASN A 472 -20.84 -9.62 30.88
C ASN A 472 -20.89 -8.35 31.76
N VAL A 473 -20.56 -7.18 31.19
CA VAL A 473 -20.70 -5.88 31.89
C VAL A 473 -22.17 -5.52 32.11
N TRP A 474 -23.03 -5.75 31.12
CA TRP A 474 -24.47 -5.48 31.25
C TRP A 474 -25.22 -6.52 32.08
N ALA A 475 -24.84 -7.80 32.00
CA ALA A 475 -25.40 -8.87 32.82
C ALA A 475 -25.19 -8.60 34.32
N LYS A 476 -23.98 -8.14 34.69
CA LYS A 476 -23.69 -7.72 36.07
C LYS A 476 -24.61 -6.57 36.53
N VAL A 477 -24.86 -5.56 35.69
CA VAL A 477 -25.80 -4.47 36.04
C VAL A 477 -27.22 -5.02 36.22
N ALA A 478 -27.68 -5.90 35.32
CA ALA A 478 -29.01 -6.50 35.43
C ALA A 478 -29.19 -7.34 36.70
N GLU A 479 -28.14 -8.05 37.14
CA GLU A 479 -28.09 -8.78 38.41
C GLU A 479 -28.14 -7.83 39.62
N GLU A 480 -27.26 -6.81 39.65
CA GLU A 480 -27.21 -5.80 40.72
C GLU A 480 -28.54 -5.02 40.86
N THR A 481 -29.24 -4.76 39.75
CA THR A 481 -30.53 -4.04 39.74
C THR A 481 -31.77 -4.95 39.83
N SER A 482 -31.60 -6.26 40.01
CA SER A 482 -32.72 -7.23 39.93
C SER A 482 -33.85 -7.02 40.95
N GLY A 483 -33.58 -6.31 42.06
CA GLY A 483 -34.57 -5.94 43.07
C GLY A 483 -35.78 -5.20 42.48
N TYR A 484 -35.58 -4.29 41.52
CA TYR A 484 -36.66 -3.52 40.89
C TYR A 484 -37.66 -4.38 40.10
N ALA A 485 -37.26 -5.58 39.64
CA ALA A 485 -38.18 -6.53 39.01
C ALA A 485 -39.00 -7.30 40.06
N ASN A 486 -38.34 -7.70 41.16
CA ASN A 486 -38.94 -8.49 42.23
C ASN A 486 -39.91 -7.69 43.11
N GLU A 487 -39.74 -6.37 43.25
CA GLU A 487 -40.66 -5.48 43.97
C GLU A 487 -41.96 -5.16 43.19
N ASN A 488 -42.06 -5.58 41.92
CA ASN A 488 -43.23 -5.39 41.06
C ASN A 488 -44.03 -6.69 40.80
N SER A 489 -43.82 -7.74 41.61
CA SER A 489 -44.49 -9.05 41.53
C SER A 489 -45.23 -9.41 42.83
#